data_AF-A0A842Y9Y0-F1
#
_entry.id   AF-A0A842Y9Y0-F1
#
_cell.length_a   1.000
_cell.length_b   1.000
_cell.length_c   1.000
_cell.angle_alpha   90.00
_cell.angle_beta   90.00
_cell.angle_gamma   90.00
#
_symmetry.space_group_name_H-M   'P 1'
#
loop_
_entity.id
_entity.type
_entity.pdbx_description
1 polymer ?
#
loop_
_entity_poly.entity_id
_entity_poly.type
_entity_poly.pdbx_seq_one_letter_code
_entity_poly.pdbx_strand_id
1 'polypeptide(L)'
;MMRYEKFKKIQKKEHSEVTRLLKKTTHLTAREWVIARLCADFKNTQGRSEMTWIGEHLPELVPFFHEPYSRQEVSNARATFKKKLERSGTTLFYSYYSGLITKEEMLKIIHNITNNMNTLLDMEDEATTRDHSEGVQNIMVDILRQINKAMEE
;
A
#
# COMPACT_ATOMS: atom_id res chain seq x y z
N MET A 1 14.43 -18.70 10.68
CA MET A 1 14.56 -18.78 9.21
C MET A 1 13.46 -18.00 8.45
N MET A 2 12.18 -18.00 8.87
CA MET A 2 11.08 -17.29 8.14
C MET A 2 11.20 -15.76 8.01
N ARG A 3 11.92 -15.06 8.91
CA ARG A 3 12.17 -13.61 8.73
C ARG A 3 12.88 -13.34 7.40
N TYR A 4 13.76 -14.26 6.97
CA TYR A 4 14.61 -14.06 5.79
C TYR A 4 13.99 -14.31 4.42
N GLU A 5 12.96 -15.16 4.34
CA GLU A 5 12.35 -15.48 3.05
C GLU A 5 11.45 -14.36 2.51
N LYS A 6 10.85 -13.54 3.37
CA LYS A 6 10.10 -12.34 2.95
C LYS A 6 11.02 -11.25 2.37
N PHE A 7 12.31 -11.24 2.71
CA PHE A 7 13.26 -10.22 2.27
C PHE A 7 13.58 -10.26 0.77
N LYS A 8 13.31 -11.37 0.06
CA LYS A 8 13.60 -11.50 -1.38
C LYS A 8 12.63 -10.75 -2.29
N LYS A 9 11.50 -10.22 -1.78
CA LYS A 9 10.42 -9.63 -2.59
C LYS A 9 10.76 -8.30 -3.27
N ILE A 10 11.70 -7.51 -2.72
CA ILE A 10 12.11 -6.20 -3.30
C ILE A 10 13.45 -6.32 -4.05
N GLN A 11 14.10 -7.49 -4.04
CA GLN A 11 15.50 -7.67 -4.43
C GLN A 11 15.81 -7.55 -5.94
N LYS A 12 14.81 -7.34 -6.81
CA LYS A 12 15.03 -7.39 -8.27
C LYS A 12 14.57 -6.17 -9.06
N LYS A 13 14.05 -5.11 -8.43
CA LYS A 13 13.52 -3.95 -9.16
C LYS A 13 14.29 -2.69 -8.83
N GLU A 14 14.72 -2.01 -9.89
CA GLU A 14 15.45 -0.75 -9.79
C GLU A 14 14.55 0.31 -9.16
N HIS A 15 15.12 1.16 -8.29
CA HIS A 15 14.38 2.26 -7.63
C HIS A 15 13.60 3.14 -8.62
N SER A 16 14.15 3.30 -9.83
CA SER A 16 13.55 4.06 -10.93
C SER A 16 12.25 3.42 -11.44
N GLU A 17 12.17 2.09 -11.50
CA GLU A 17 10.97 1.36 -11.94
C GLU A 17 9.85 1.47 -10.92
N VAL A 18 10.16 1.25 -9.64
CA VAL A 18 9.23 1.41 -8.52
C VAL A 18 8.68 2.83 -8.50
N THR A 19 9.56 3.83 -8.60
CA THR A 19 9.16 5.24 -8.62
C THR A 19 8.25 5.56 -9.81
N ARG A 20 8.59 5.08 -11.01
CA ARG A 20 7.78 5.29 -12.22
C ARG A 20 6.40 4.67 -12.06
N LEU A 21 6.31 3.46 -11.52
CA LEU A 21 5.04 2.78 -11.35
C LEU A 21 4.16 3.47 -10.30
N LEU A 22 4.73 3.78 -9.13
CA LEU A 22 4.00 4.47 -8.07
C LEU A 22 3.48 5.82 -8.53
N LYS A 23 4.26 6.57 -9.33
CA LYS A 23 3.84 7.84 -9.92
C LYS A 23 2.66 7.69 -10.90
N LYS A 24 2.60 6.59 -11.64
CA LYS A 24 1.50 6.32 -12.59
C LYS A 24 0.21 5.91 -11.89
N THR A 25 0.31 5.28 -10.72
CA THR A 25 -0.81 4.54 -10.09
C THR A 25 -1.27 5.13 -8.76
N THR A 26 -0.44 5.93 -8.08
CA THR A 26 -0.67 6.41 -6.72
C THR A 26 -0.10 7.82 -6.49
N HIS A 27 -0.32 8.37 -5.30
CA HIS A 27 0.39 9.58 -4.83
C HIS A 27 1.59 9.28 -3.91
N LEU A 28 2.01 8.01 -3.84
CA LEU A 28 3.06 7.57 -2.92
C LEU A 28 4.45 7.80 -3.52
N THR A 29 5.42 8.08 -2.65
CA THR A 29 6.83 7.97 -2.99
C THR A 29 7.32 6.53 -2.78
N ALA A 30 8.43 6.14 -3.42
CA ALA A 30 9.05 4.83 -3.20
C ALA A 30 9.37 4.59 -1.71
N ARG A 31 9.84 5.63 -1.01
CA ARG A 31 10.12 5.60 0.43
C ARG A 31 8.87 5.31 1.26
N GLU A 32 7.78 6.05 1.03
CA GLU A 32 6.53 5.84 1.77
C GLU A 32 5.97 4.43 1.54
N TRP A 33 5.98 3.98 0.29
CA TRP A 33 5.50 2.64 -0.07
C TRP A 33 6.33 1.53 0.59
N VAL A 34 7.66 1.56 0.43
CA VAL A 34 8.56 0.58 1.05
C VAL A 34 8.39 0.54 2.56
N ILE A 35 8.42 1.70 3.23
CA ILE A 35 8.33 1.73 4.68
C ILE A 35 6.96 1.23 5.15
N ALA A 36 5.88 1.55 4.43
CA ALA A 36 4.56 1.02 4.74
C ALA A 36 4.50 -0.50 4.60
N ARG A 37 5.10 -1.08 3.55
CA ARG A 37 5.21 -2.54 3.36
C ARG A 37 6.03 -3.19 4.46
N LEU A 38 7.22 -2.67 4.77
CA LEU A 38 8.05 -3.17 5.88
C LEU A 38 7.29 -3.09 7.22
N CYS A 39 6.58 -2.00 7.51
CA CYS A 39 5.78 -1.90 8.72
C CYS A 39 4.61 -2.88 8.77
N ALA A 40 4.09 -3.32 7.63
CA ALA A 40 3.05 -4.34 7.53
C ALA A 40 3.62 -5.75 7.75
N ASP A 41 4.81 -6.01 7.21
CA ASP A 41 5.46 -7.33 7.23
C ASP A 41 6.20 -7.62 8.55
N PHE A 42 6.78 -6.60 9.19
CA PHE A 42 7.54 -6.71 10.44
C PHE A 42 6.73 -6.17 11.61
N LYS A 43 5.96 -7.08 12.22
CA LYS A 43 5.18 -6.84 13.43
C LYS A 43 5.67 -7.75 14.56
N ASN A 44 5.69 -7.21 15.77
CA ASN A 44 5.96 -7.99 16.97
C ASN A 44 4.77 -8.91 17.33
N THR A 45 4.92 -9.70 18.39
CA THR A 45 3.88 -10.62 18.89
C THR A 45 2.56 -9.94 19.29
N GLN A 46 2.59 -8.61 19.50
CA GLN A 46 1.41 -7.78 19.80
C GLN A 46 0.83 -7.11 18.54
N GLY A 47 1.32 -7.43 17.35
CA GLY A 47 0.86 -6.85 16.09
C GLY A 47 1.36 -5.42 15.81
N ARG A 48 2.29 -4.88 16.62
CA ARG A 48 2.86 -3.55 16.43
C ARG A 48 4.11 -3.60 15.54
N SER A 49 4.24 -2.65 14.62
CA SER A 49 5.39 -2.59 13.70
C SER A 49 6.71 -2.39 14.46
N GLU A 50 7.74 -3.17 14.13
CA GLU A 50 9.08 -3.11 14.73
C GLU A 50 9.91 -1.94 14.16
N MET A 51 9.40 -0.71 14.30
CA MET A 51 9.93 0.47 13.57
C MET A 51 11.40 0.77 13.82
N THR A 52 11.90 0.56 15.04
CA THR A 52 13.33 0.72 15.35
C THR A 52 14.17 -0.26 14.54
N TRP A 53 13.81 -1.54 14.59
CA TRP A 53 14.52 -2.60 13.87
C TRP A 53 14.47 -2.38 12.35
N ILE A 54 13.31 -2.01 11.82
CA ILE A 54 13.13 -1.68 10.39
C ILE A 54 14.09 -0.56 9.97
N GLY A 55 14.20 0.49 10.79
CA GLY A 55 15.06 1.64 10.48
C GLY A 55 16.54 1.27 10.49
N GLU A 56 16.99 0.55 11.52
CA GLU A 56 18.38 0.11 11.68
C GLU A 56 18.85 -0.81 10.55
N HIS A 57 17.97 -1.66 10.03
CA HIS A 57 18.31 -2.66 9.00
C HIS A 57 17.92 -2.19 7.59
N LEU A 58 17.43 -0.96 7.41
CA LEU A 58 16.86 -0.51 6.14
C LEU A 58 17.77 -0.72 4.91
N PRO A 59 19.09 -0.46 4.97
CA PRO A 59 20.00 -0.73 3.86
C PRO A 59 20.14 -2.22 3.50
N GLU A 60 19.99 -3.11 4.49
CA GLU A 60 20.01 -4.56 4.28
C GLU A 60 18.68 -5.06 3.71
N LEU A 61 17.58 -4.39 4.07
CA LEU A 61 16.24 -4.74 3.65
C LEU A 61 15.93 -4.30 2.23
N VAL A 62 16.49 -3.17 1.79
CA VAL A 62 16.09 -2.50 0.55
C VAL A 62 17.33 -1.94 -0.18
N PRO A 63 17.72 -2.53 -1.33
CA PRO A 63 19.01 -2.27 -1.99
C PRO A 63 19.32 -0.82 -2.38
N PHE A 64 18.31 0.04 -2.50
CA PHE A 64 18.48 1.45 -2.86
C PHE A 64 18.52 2.41 -1.66
N PHE A 65 18.45 1.91 -0.42
CA PHE A 65 18.78 2.70 0.76
C PHE A 65 20.25 2.44 1.14
N HIS A 66 21.00 3.51 1.35
CA HIS A 66 22.42 3.43 1.70
C HIS A 66 22.70 3.71 3.18
N GLU A 67 21.72 4.28 3.89
CA GLU A 67 21.84 4.66 5.30
C GLU A 67 20.64 4.16 6.11
N PRO A 68 20.83 3.80 7.38
CA PRO A 68 19.75 3.42 8.28
C PRO A 68 18.86 4.63 8.59
N TYR A 69 17.61 4.34 8.93
CA TYR A 69 16.65 5.33 9.39
C TYR A 69 16.49 5.26 10.90
N SER A 70 16.24 6.40 11.51
CA SER A 70 15.72 6.46 12.88
C SER A 70 14.30 5.90 12.93
N ARG A 71 13.89 5.45 14.13
CA ARG A 71 12.49 5.09 14.42
C ARG A 71 11.51 6.20 14.00
N GLN A 72 11.89 7.46 14.18
CA GLN A 72 11.04 8.60 13.86
C GLN A 72 10.83 8.75 12.36
N GLU A 73 11.86 8.56 11.54
CA GLU A 73 11.75 8.59 10.08
C GLU A 73 10.83 7.47 9.55
N VAL A 74 10.96 6.27 10.10
CA VAL A 74 10.06 5.14 9.79
C VAL A 74 8.61 5.49 10.15
N SER A 75 8.40 6.03 11.36
CA SER A 75 7.08 6.46 11.83
C SER A 75 6.48 7.55 10.94
N ASN A 76 7.27 8.56 10.56
CA ASN A 76 6.84 9.68 9.72
C ASN A 76 6.46 9.22 8.31
N ALA A 77 7.26 8.35 7.70
CA ALA A 77 6.95 7.80 6.37
C ALA A 77 5.65 6.99 6.39
N ARG A 78 5.45 6.15 7.42
CA ARG A 78 4.19 5.40 7.60
C ARG A 78 2.99 6.32 7.84
N ALA A 79 3.15 7.36 8.67
CA ALA A 79 2.09 8.34 8.92
C ALA A 79 1.71 9.10 7.65
N THR A 80 2.71 9.47 6.83
CA THR A 80 2.51 10.15 5.54
C THR A 80 1.76 9.26 4.55
N PHE A 81 2.12 7.97 4.45
CA PHE A 81 1.36 6.99 3.68
C PHE A 81 -0.13 6.98 4.10
N LYS A 82 -0.41 6.86 5.40
CA LYS A 82 -1.79 6.83 5.91
C LYS A 82 -2.56 8.10 5.58
N LYS A 83 -1.93 9.27 5.75
CA LYS A 83 -2.54 10.57 5.43
C LYS A 83 -2.86 10.70 3.95
N LYS A 84 -2.00 10.19 3.06
CA LYS A 84 -2.27 10.17 1.61
C LYS A 84 -3.44 9.25 1.26
N LEU A 85 -3.49 8.06 1.86
CA LEU A 85 -4.61 7.12 1.71
C LEU A 85 -5.94 7.76 2.11
N GLU A 86 -5.99 8.37 3.30
CA GLU A 86 -7.18 9.05 3.81
C GLU A 86 -7.64 10.16 2.86
N ARG A 87 -6.73 11.06 2.46
CA ARG A 87 -7.06 12.15 1.53
C ARG A 87 -7.59 11.64 0.19
N SER A 88 -6.96 10.63 -0.39
CA SER A 88 -7.43 10.03 -1.65
C SER A 88 -8.81 9.40 -1.52
N GLY A 89 -9.07 8.70 -0.40
CA GLY A 89 -10.40 8.16 -0.09
C GLY A 89 -11.45 9.26 0.07
N THR A 90 -11.16 10.29 0.86
CA THR A 90 -12.04 11.46 1.03
C THR A 90 -12.36 12.10 -0.32
N THR A 91 -11.36 12.33 -1.18
CA THR A 91 -11.61 12.90 -2.52
C THR A 91 -12.54 12.03 -3.35
N LEU A 92 -12.30 10.72 -3.42
CA LEU A 92 -13.13 9.78 -4.19
C LEU A 92 -14.59 9.81 -3.71
N PHE A 93 -14.81 9.62 -2.41
CA PHE A 93 -16.16 9.55 -1.87
C PHE A 93 -16.85 10.91 -1.89
N TYR A 94 -16.16 12.00 -1.57
CA TYR A 94 -16.72 13.35 -1.66
C TYR A 94 -17.19 13.68 -3.08
N SER A 95 -16.40 13.32 -4.11
CA SER A 95 -16.80 13.52 -5.51
C SER A 95 -18.08 12.77 -5.84
N TYR A 96 -18.26 11.55 -5.36
CA TYR A 96 -19.49 10.79 -5.58
C TYR A 96 -20.67 11.36 -4.79
N TYR A 97 -20.51 11.61 -3.49
CA TYR A 97 -21.56 12.14 -2.61
C TYR A 97 -22.04 13.53 -3.03
N SER A 98 -21.14 14.37 -3.53
CA SER A 98 -21.48 15.73 -3.99
C SER A 98 -22.03 15.77 -5.41
N GLY A 99 -22.22 14.60 -6.06
CA GLY A 99 -22.71 14.50 -7.44
C GLY A 99 -21.75 15.02 -8.51
N LEU A 100 -20.45 15.17 -8.18
CA LEU A 100 -19.43 15.61 -9.14
C LEU A 100 -19.06 14.51 -10.15
N ILE A 101 -19.29 13.25 -9.77
CA ILE A 101 -19.17 12.10 -10.66
C ILE A 101 -20.45 11.25 -10.57
N THR A 102 -20.83 10.67 -11.69
CA THR A 102 -21.94 9.73 -11.81
C THR A 102 -21.59 8.35 -11.27
N LYS A 103 -22.61 7.50 -11.08
CA LYS A 103 -22.41 6.09 -10.70
C LYS A 103 -21.59 5.35 -11.76
N GLU A 104 -21.85 5.62 -13.04
CA GLU A 104 -21.14 5.01 -14.17
C GLU A 104 -19.66 5.41 -14.18
N GLU A 105 -19.34 6.67 -13.87
CA GLU A 105 -17.96 7.14 -13.71
C GLU A 105 -17.29 6.51 -12.48
N MET A 106 -17.99 6.38 -11.36
CA MET A 106 -17.50 5.69 -10.17
C MET A 106 -17.12 4.23 -10.50
N LEU A 107 -17.97 3.50 -11.22
CA LEU A 107 -17.67 2.13 -11.66
C LEU A 107 -16.42 2.06 -12.55
N LYS A 108 -16.27 2.99 -13.50
CA LYS A 108 -15.06 3.09 -14.35
C LYS A 108 -13.81 3.40 -13.51
N ILE A 109 -13.90 4.29 -12.54
CA ILE A 109 -12.80 4.63 -11.63
C ILE A 109 -12.41 3.40 -10.81
N ILE A 110 -13.36 2.69 -10.21
CA ILE A 110 -13.09 1.45 -9.46
C ILE A 110 -12.42 0.40 -10.35
N HIS A 111 -12.89 0.21 -11.58
CA HIS A 111 -12.24 -0.72 -12.51
C HIS A 111 -10.76 -0.33 -12.76
N ASN A 112 -10.49 0.96 -12.99
CA ASN A 112 -9.12 1.46 -13.16
C ASN A 112 -8.25 1.27 -11.90
N ILE A 113 -8.83 1.49 -10.71
CA ILE A 113 -8.15 1.22 -9.43
C ILE A 113 -7.75 -0.25 -9.34
N THR A 114 -8.65 -1.18 -9.69
CA THR A 114 -8.34 -2.63 -9.72
C THR A 114 -7.20 -2.97 -10.68
N ASN A 115 -7.19 -2.39 -11.89
CA ASN A 115 -6.10 -2.60 -12.85
C ASN A 115 -4.75 -2.07 -12.32
N ASN A 116 -4.77 -0.89 -11.67
CA ASN A 116 -3.59 -0.31 -11.04
C ASN A 116 -3.10 -1.18 -9.86
N MET A 117 -4.01 -1.73 -9.05
CA MET A 117 -3.67 -2.65 -7.96
C MET A 117 -2.99 -3.91 -8.48
N ASN A 118 -3.53 -4.54 -9.52
CA ASN A 118 -2.89 -5.72 -10.13
C ASN A 118 -1.48 -5.40 -10.61
N THR A 119 -1.27 -4.24 -11.24
CA THR A 119 0.06 -3.81 -11.68
C THR A 119 1.03 -3.62 -10.50
N LEU A 120 0.55 -3.11 -9.37
CA LEU A 120 1.34 -2.96 -8.15
C LEU A 120 1.64 -4.32 -7.50
N LEU A 121 0.72 -5.27 -7.50
CA LEU A 121 0.95 -6.62 -6.98
C LEU A 121 1.92 -7.42 -7.85
N ASP A 122 1.81 -7.31 -9.17
CA ASP A 122 2.78 -7.86 -10.12
C ASP A 122 4.18 -7.24 -9.91
N MET A 123 4.22 -5.98 -9.44
CA MET A 123 5.49 -5.36 -9.05
C MET A 123 6.14 -6.07 -7.85
N GLU A 124 5.35 -6.60 -6.92
CA GLU A 124 5.85 -7.24 -5.70
C GLU A 124 6.30 -8.71 -5.90
N ASP A 125 6.23 -9.24 -7.14
CA ASP A 125 6.66 -10.59 -7.53
C ASP A 125 6.02 -11.70 -6.66
N GLU A 126 4.79 -11.47 -6.20
CA GLU A 126 4.00 -12.49 -5.54
C GLU A 126 3.47 -13.46 -6.59
N ALA A 127 4.18 -14.56 -6.84
CA ALA A 127 3.77 -15.66 -7.73
C ALA A 127 2.39 -16.33 -7.41
N THR A 128 1.59 -15.74 -6.51
CA THR A 128 0.29 -16.22 -6.02
C THR A 128 -0.88 -15.35 -6.52
N THR A 129 -0.66 -14.45 -7.49
CA THR A 129 -1.58 -13.35 -7.87
C THR A 129 -2.96 -13.78 -8.37
N ARG A 130 -3.14 -15.02 -8.84
CA ARG A 130 -4.42 -15.44 -9.45
C ARG A 130 -5.48 -15.90 -8.43
N ASP A 131 -5.07 -16.37 -7.25
CA ASP A 131 -5.99 -16.87 -6.21
C ASP A 131 -6.40 -15.76 -5.21
N HIS A 132 -5.58 -14.71 -5.09
CA HIS A 132 -5.87 -13.56 -4.22
C HIS A 132 -6.86 -12.55 -4.81
N SER A 133 -7.10 -12.52 -6.13
CA SER A 133 -7.97 -11.50 -6.72
C SER A 133 -9.44 -11.65 -6.32
N GLU A 134 -9.95 -12.88 -6.23
CA GLU A 134 -11.31 -13.13 -5.73
C GLU A 134 -11.43 -12.78 -4.25
N GLY A 135 -10.42 -13.13 -3.44
CA GLY A 135 -10.35 -12.76 -2.03
C GLY A 135 -10.35 -11.24 -1.83
N VAL A 136 -9.56 -10.51 -2.61
CA VAL A 136 -9.49 -9.03 -2.56
C VAL A 136 -10.80 -8.40 -3.04
N GLN A 137 -11.43 -8.93 -4.10
CA GLN A 137 -12.74 -8.44 -4.55
C GLN A 137 -13.80 -8.66 -3.47
N ASN A 138 -13.83 -9.83 -2.83
CA ASN A 138 -14.74 -10.12 -1.72
C ASN A 138 -14.50 -9.20 -0.52
N ILE A 139 -13.24 -8.94 -0.16
CA ILE A 139 -12.87 -7.97 0.88
C ILE A 139 -13.32 -6.56 0.49
N MET A 140 -13.18 -6.17 -0.77
CA MET A 140 -13.60 -4.85 -1.24
C MET A 140 -15.12 -4.69 -1.17
N VAL A 141 -15.88 -5.71 -1.55
CA VAL A 141 -17.35 -5.76 -1.39
C VAL A 141 -17.72 -5.67 0.10
N ASP A 142 -17.02 -6.40 0.96
CA ASP A 142 -17.29 -6.39 2.40
C ASP A 142 -16.97 -5.04 3.03
N ILE A 143 -15.84 -4.42 2.67
CA ILE A 143 -15.47 -3.07 3.09
C ILE A 143 -16.52 -2.05 2.62
N LEU A 144 -16.98 -2.12 1.37
CA LEU A 144 -18.04 -1.23 0.88
C LEU A 144 -19.36 -1.42 1.66
N ARG A 145 -19.71 -2.65 2.02
CA ARG A 145 -20.87 -2.93 2.89
C ARG A 145 -20.69 -2.34 4.29
N GLN A 146 -19.50 -2.50 4.88
CA GLN A 146 -19.19 -1.95 6.21
C GLN A 146 -19.18 -0.42 6.20
N ILE A 147 -18.65 0.21 5.15
CA ILE A 147 -18.67 1.67 4.97
C ILE A 147 -20.11 2.18 4.89
N ASN A 148 -20.98 1.54 4.10
CA ASN A 148 -22.39 1.92 4.04
C ASN A 148 -23.07 1.83 5.41
N LYS A 149 -22.87 0.71 6.13
CA LYS A 149 -23.45 0.54 7.46
C LYS A 149 -22.99 1.61 8.45
N ALA A 150 -21.70 1.96 8.45
CA ALA A 150 -21.14 2.99 9.32
C ALA A 150 -21.58 4.42 8.99
N MET A 151 -22.16 4.64 7.80
CA MET A 151 -22.73 5.94 7.40
C MET A 151 -24.25 6.01 7.61
N GLU A 152 -24.90 4.90 7.92
CA GLU A 152 -26.32 4.84 8.31
C GLU A 152 -26.53 4.98 9.83
N GLU A 153 -25.44 4.92 10.62
CA GLU A 153 -25.37 5.20 12.06
C GLU A 153 -24.99 6.68 12.33
#